data_AF-A0A816FAQ2-F1
#
_entry.id   AF-A0A816FAQ2-F1
#
_cell.length_a   1.000
_cell.length_b   1.000
_cell.length_c   1.000
_cell.angle_alpha   90.00
_cell.angle_beta   90.00
_cell.angle_gamma   90.00
#
_symmetry.space_group_name_H-M   'P 1'
#
loop_
_entity.id
_entity.type
_entity.pdbx_description
1 polymer ?
#
loop_
_entity_poly.entity_id
_entity_poly.type
_entity_poly.pdbx_seq_one_letter_code
_entity_poly.pdbx_strand_id
1 'polypeptide(L)'
;YGFDRFVASARGGKRGDSFWDVYSDIEAAARDFAIQGCMRKAASFTVEELADYIDTKYREIHGLPKDGSGYIRSVKSCRLDLERWGITHSANKSRPYFVGHERSDVIEHRNTIVDSFLSRELPLLPFKKEFENHKFEVLVDNATTHTTKLYSVHDFRKGEGFRCPIDFIEWQDENEQPQRLSCYYDQNIKGGCSKGLLVLAKELGLN
;
A
#
# COMPACT_ATOMS: atom_id res chain seq x y z
N TYR A 1 -3.06 22.80 4.99
CA TYR A 1 -2.30 23.74 4.14
C TYR A 1 -2.59 23.40 2.67
N GLY A 2 -3.52 23.97 1.91
CA GLY A 2 -4.50 25.04 2.07
C GLY A 2 -4.89 25.48 0.64
N PHE A 3 -6.10 25.12 0.19
CA PHE A 3 -6.66 25.37 -1.16
C PHE A 3 -6.48 26.83 -1.62
N ASP A 4 -6.40 27.77 -0.69
CA ASP A 4 -6.20 29.19 -0.94
C ASP A 4 -4.87 29.53 -1.63
N ARG A 5 -3.80 28.74 -1.40
CA ARG A 5 -2.51 28.94 -2.08
C ARG A 5 -2.55 28.47 -3.55
N PHE A 6 -3.39 27.48 -3.84
CA PHE A 6 -3.66 26.99 -5.20
C PHE A 6 -4.46 28.02 -6.01
N VAL A 7 -5.48 28.61 -5.39
CA VAL A 7 -6.24 29.71 -6.01
C VAL A 7 -5.33 30.92 -6.29
N ALA A 8 -4.38 31.22 -5.39
CA ALA A 8 -3.44 32.32 -5.57
C ALA A 8 -2.37 32.07 -6.66
N SER A 9 -2.03 30.82 -6.98
CA SER A 9 -1.07 30.48 -8.04
C SER A 9 -1.71 30.42 -9.43
N ALA A 10 -3.03 30.16 -9.50
CA ALA A 10 -3.83 30.18 -10.72
C ALA A 10 -4.18 31.61 -11.14
N ARG A 11 -3.20 32.35 -11.69
CA ARG A 11 -3.46 33.62 -12.37
C ARG A 11 -4.40 33.40 -13.55
N GLY A 12 -5.65 33.82 -13.38
CA GLY A 12 -6.67 34.19 -14.35
C GLY A 12 -6.52 33.70 -15.80
N GLY A 13 -7.39 32.76 -16.20
CA GLY A 13 -7.66 32.48 -17.60
C GLY A 13 -8.47 31.21 -17.80
N LYS A 14 -9.79 31.34 -17.97
CA LYS A 14 -10.66 30.24 -18.43
C LYS A 14 -10.47 30.09 -19.95
N ARG A 15 -9.66 29.14 -20.43
CA ARG A 15 -9.53 28.82 -21.86
C ARG A 15 -9.16 27.33 -22.08
N GLY A 16 -10.14 26.53 -22.49
CA GLY A 16 -10.00 25.13 -22.88
C GLY A 16 -10.42 24.13 -21.80
N ASP A 17 -10.98 23.00 -22.23
CA ASP A 17 -11.08 21.80 -21.40
C ASP A 17 -9.67 21.47 -20.87
N SER A 18 -9.56 21.18 -19.57
CA SER A 18 -8.28 20.79 -19.00
C SER A 18 -7.80 19.49 -19.64
N PHE A 19 -6.49 19.26 -19.69
CA PHE A 19 -5.93 18.00 -20.19
C PHE A 19 -6.63 16.78 -19.57
N TRP A 20 -7.01 16.87 -18.30
CA TRP A 20 -7.68 15.81 -17.57
C TRP A 20 -9.17 15.65 -17.88
N ASP A 21 -9.83 16.69 -18.38
CA ASP A 21 -11.22 16.58 -18.85
C ASP A 21 -11.31 15.72 -20.13
N VAL A 22 -10.24 15.70 -20.93
CA VAL A 22 -10.14 14.87 -22.15
C VAL A 22 -9.51 13.50 -21.86
N TYR A 23 -8.60 13.42 -20.90
CA TYR A 23 -7.80 12.22 -20.61
C TYR A 23 -7.95 11.74 -19.16
N SER A 24 -9.19 11.58 -18.69
CA SER A 24 -9.51 11.16 -17.32
C SER A 24 -8.90 9.79 -16.94
N ASP A 25 -8.84 8.87 -17.91
CA ASP A 25 -8.26 7.54 -17.68
C ASP A 25 -6.74 7.61 -17.46
N ILE A 26 -6.07 8.53 -18.17
CA ILE A 26 -4.64 8.82 -17.93
C ILE A 26 -4.48 9.48 -16.56
N GLU A 27 -5.41 10.34 -16.13
CA GLU A 27 -5.36 10.97 -14.79
C GLU A 27 -5.38 9.92 -13.68
N ALA A 28 -6.34 8.99 -13.75
CA ALA A 28 -6.47 7.93 -12.76
C ALA A 28 -5.20 7.07 -12.67
N ALA A 29 -4.68 6.62 -13.82
CA ALA A 29 -3.48 5.80 -13.87
C ALA A 29 -2.21 6.56 -13.42
N ALA A 30 -2.07 7.83 -13.82
CA ALA A 30 -0.95 8.68 -13.43
C ALA A 30 -0.96 9.00 -11.93
N ARG A 31 -2.16 9.20 -11.36
CA ARG A 31 -2.34 9.36 -9.92
C ARG A 31 -1.88 8.09 -9.21
N ASP A 32 -2.42 6.93 -9.56
CA ASP A 32 -2.04 5.66 -8.92
C ASP A 32 -0.54 5.38 -9.02
N PHE A 33 0.07 5.65 -10.18
CA PHE A 33 1.51 5.57 -10.39
C PHE A 33 2.28 6.48 -9.42
N ALA A 34 1.86 7.74 -9.26
CA ALA A 34 2.50 8.68 -8.35
C ALA A 34 2.36 8.26 -6.89
N ILE A 35 1.19 7.74 -6.49
CA ILE A 35 0.94 7.22 -5.14
C ILE A 35 1.89 6.06 -4.84
N GLN A 36 1.91 5.06 -5.72
CA GLN A 36 2.78 3.89 -5.57
C GLN A 36 4.27 4.29 -5.54
N GLY A 37 4.68 5.23 -6.40
CA GLY A 37 6.03 5.77 -6.42
C GLY A 37 6.42 6.41 -5.08
N CYS A 38 5.54 7.24 -4.52
CA CYS A 38 5.75 7.87 -3.21
C CYS A 38 5.79 6.87 -2.04
N MET A 39 5.14 5.71 -2.17
CA MET A 39 5.13 4.65 -1.15
C MET A 39 6.37 3.75 -1.16
N ARG A 40 7.22 3.83 -2.19
CA ARG A 40 8.44 3.00 -2.28
C ARG A 40 9.39 3.32 -1.13
N LYS A 41 9.94 2.29 -0.47
CA LYS A 41 10.90 2.40 0.65
C LYS A 41 12.12 3.29 0.34
N ALA A 42 12.55 3.35 -0.92
CA ALA A 42 13.70 4.15 -1.33
C ALA A 42 13.41 5.66 -1.49
N ALA A 43 12.13 6.08 -1.45
CA ALA A 43 11.69 7.46 -1.71
C ALA A 43 12.40 8.08 -2.94
N SER A 44 12.50 7.29 -4.02
CA SER A 44 13.26 7.62 -5.23
C SER A 44 12.39 8.28 -6.31
N PHE A 45 11.08 8.30 -6.12
CA PHE A 45 10.14 8.82 -7.10
C PHE A 45 10.38 10.32 -7.37
N THR A 46 10.35 10.70 -8.65
CA THR A 46 10.58 12.08 -9.10
C THR A 46 9.43 12.60 -9.94
N VAL A 47 9.33 13.92 -10.08
CA VAL A 47 8.30 14.55 -10.92
C VAL A 47 8.55 14.27 -12.40
N GLU A 48 9.82 14.07 -12.77
CA GLU A 48 10.26 13.66 -14.10
C GLU A 48 9.76 12.26 -14.45
N GLU A 49 9.77 11.32 -13.50
CA GLU A 49 9.17 9.99 -13.70
C GLU A 49 7.67 10.08 -13.98
N LEU A 50 6.94 10.97 -13.30
CA LEU A 50 5.53 11.22 -13.59
C LEU A 50 5.32 11.83 -14.98
N ALA A 51 6.14 12.81 -15.35
CA ALA A 51 6.06 13.43 -16.68
C ALA A 51 6.31 12.40 -17.80
N ASP A 52 7.29 11.52 -17.60
CA ASP A 52 7.63 10.45 -18.55
C ASP A 52 6.52 9.41 -18.65
N TYR A 53 5.90 9.04 -17.52
CA TYR A 53 4.76 8.13 -17.49
C TYR A 53 3.57 8.68 -18.28
N ILE A 54 3.19 9.93 -18.04
CA ILE A 54 2.06 10.59 -18.73
C ILE A 54 2.35 10.71 -20.23
N ASP A 55 3.57 11.13 -20.60
CA ASP A 55 4.00 11.24 -21.99
C ASP A 55 3.91 9.89 -22.72
N THR A 56 4.40 8.82 -22.08
CA THR A 56 4.35 7.46 -22.61
C THR A 56 2.91 7.01 -22.83
N LYS A 57 2.03 7.18 -21.83
CA LYS A 57 0.62 6.77 -21.95
C LYS A 57 -0.14 7.53 -23.02
N TYR A 58 0.09 8.83 -23.13
CA TYR A 58 -0.51 9.65 -24.17
C TYR A 58 -0.08 9.18 -25.56
N ARG A 59 1.24 8.99 -25.76
CA ARG A 59 1.79 8.58 -27.05
C ARG A 59 1.34 7.17 -27.46
N GLU A 60 1.24 6.24 -26.51
CA GLU A 60 0.68 4.90 -26.72
C GLU A 60 -0.75 4.96 -27.29
N ILE A 61 -1.62 5.76 -26.67
CA ILE A 61 -3.03 5.89 -27.09
C ILE A 61 -3.15 6.50 -28.50
N HIS A 62 -2.27 7.43 -28.84
CA HIS A 62 -2.29 8.14 -30.12
C HIS A 62 -1.39 7.53 -31.21
N GLY A 63 -0.67 6.44 -30.91
CA GLY A 63 0.27 5.82 -31.86
C GLY A 63 1.43 6.73 -32.26
N LEU A 64 1.85 7.64 -31.38
CA LEU A 64 2.90 8.62 -31.66
C LEU A 64 4.27 8.09 -31.23
N PRO A 65 5.33 8.26 -32.04
CA PRO A 65 6.68 7.92 -31.62
C PRO A 65 7.20 8.92 -30.58
N LYS A 66 8.15 8.49 -29.74
CA LYS A 66 8.90 9.39 -28.84
C LYS A 66 9.98 10.09 -29.65
N ASP A 67 9.76 11.35 -29.98
CA ASP A 67 10.57 12.13 -30.93
C ASP A 67 11.45 13.19 -30.24
N GLY A 68 11.59 13.13 -28.92
CA GLY A 68 12.41 14.08 -28.15
C GLY A 68 11.82 15.49 -28.08
N SER A 69 10.58 15.70 -28.54
CA SER A 69 9.85 16.98 -28.54
C SER A 69 9.44 17.51 -27.15
N GLY A 70 10.05 16.98 -26.08
CA GLY A 70 9.68 17.25 -24.70
C GLY A 70 8.47 16.43 -24.23
N TYR A 71 8.04 16.67 -23.00
CA TYR A 71 6.89 16.00 -22.40
C TYR A 71 5.57 16.64 -22.84
N ILE A 72 4.58 15.83 -23.19
CA ILE A 72 3.18 16.28 -23.41
C ILE A 72 2.68 17.13 -22.23
N ARG A 73 3.06 16.75 -21.02
CA ARG A 73 2.91 17.61 -19.84
C ARG A 73 4.25 17.93 -19.21
N SER A 74 4.56 19.22 -19.13
CA SER A 74 5.81 19.67 -18.52
C SER A 74 5.97 19.19 -17.07
N VAL A 75 7.22 19.02 -16.63
CA VAL A 75 7.55 18.71 -15.23
C VAL A 75 6.91 19.70 -14.26
N LYS A 76 6.86 20.99 -14.64
CA LYS A 76 6.22 22.05 -13.83
C LYS A 76 4.71 21.82 -13.68
N SER A 77 4.03 21.40 -14.75
CA SER A 77 2.61 21.03 -14.70
C SER A 77 2.40 19.79 -13.84
N CYS A 78 3.27 18.79 -13.96
CA CYS A 78 3.22 17.57 -13.14
C CYS A 78 3.40 17.86 -11.64
N ARG A 79 4.20 18.88 -11.31
CA ARG A 79 4.34 19.34 -9.93
C ARG A 79 3.04 19.90 -9.34
N LEU A 80 2.31 20.70 -10.13
CA LEU A 80 1.01 21.26 -9.72
C LEU A 80 -0.05 20.17 -9.55
N ASP A 81 0.01 19.14 -10.39
CA ASP A 81 -0.90 18.00 -10.29
C ASP A 81 -0.66 17.15 -9.05
N LEU A 82 0.61 16.88 -8.72
CA LEU A 82 0.97 16.22 -7.46
C LEU A 82 0.38 16.99 -6.27
N GLU A 83 0.52 18.32 -6.26
CA GLU A 83 -0.07 19.18 -5.22
C GLU A 83 -1.61 19.08 -5.21
N ARG A 84 -2.27 19.06 -6.38
CA ARG A 84 -3.72 18.86 -6.50
C ARG A 84 -4.17 17.50 -5.96
N TRP A 85 -3.35 16.46 -6.13
CA TRP A 85 -3.61 15.12 -5.62
C TRP A 85 -3.25 14.94 -4.14
N GLY A 86 -2.81 16.00 -3.46
CA GLY A 86 -2.48 15.99 -2.03
C GLY A 86 -1.05 15.54 -1.72
N ILE A 87 -0.19 15.42 -2.73
CA ILE A 87 1.22 15.08 -2.59
C ILE A 87 2.03 16.36 -2.38
N THR A 88 2.85 16.39 -1.34
CA THR A 88 3.62 17.58 -0.94
C THR A 88 5.10 17.45 -1.26
N HIS A 89 5.77 18.59 -1.45
CA HIS A 89 7.21 18.68 -1.64
C HIS A 89 7.86 19.27 -0.39
N SER A 90 8.96 18.67 0.09
CA SER A 90 9.69 19.24 1.23
C SER A 90 10.55 20.41 0.73
N ALA A 91 10.76 21.43 1.57
CA ALA A 91 11.50 22.64 1.16
C ALA A 91 12.93 22.34 0.66
N ASN A 92 13.54 21.26 1.13
CA ASN A 92 14.94 20.90 0.85
C ASN A 92 15.13 19.65 -0.02
N LYS A 93 14.05 19.02 -0.49
CA LYS A 93 14.14 17.90 -1.45
C LYS A 93 13.08 18.11 -2.52
N SER A 94 13.48 18.10 -3.78
CA SER A 94 12.60 18.01 -4.97
C SER A 94 11.74 16.73 -5.00
N ARG A 95 11.63 16.03 -3.88
CA ARG A 95 11.03 14.72 -3.72
C ARG A 95 9.61 14.86 -3.16
N PRO A 96 8.60 14.44 -3.91
CA PRO A 96 7.22 14.37 -3.44
C PRO A 96 7.03 13.30 -2.34
N TYR A 97 6.19 13.59 -1.36
CA TYR A 97 5.79 12.69 -0.27
C TYR A 97 4.37 13.02 0.23
N PHE A 98 3.74 12.08 0.94
CA PHE A 98 2.44 12.29 1.56
C PHE A 98 2.54 12.95 2.94
N VAL A 99 1.75 14.01 3.17
CA VAL A 99 1.55 14.57 4.52
C VAL A 99 0.77 13.57 5.36
N GLY A 100 1.42 13.00 6.37
CA GLY A 100 0.82 12.00 7.25
C GLY A 100 1.82 11.01 7.79
N HIS A 101 2.82 10.63 6.99
CA HIS A 101 3.88 9.70 7.40
C HIS A 101 4.74 10.21 8.56
N GLU A 102 4.79 11.53 8.77
CA GLU A 102 5.57 12.17 9.83
C GLU A 102 4.72 12.67 11.00
N ARG A 103 3.40 12.45 10.99
CA ARG A 103 2.58 12.83 12.15
C ARG A 103 3.00 11.97 13.33
N SER A 104 3.10 12.58 14.51
CA SER A 104 3.53 11.89 15.73
C SER A 104 2.68 10.66 16.02
N ASP A 105 1.36 10.75 15.83
CA ASP A 105 0.44 9.62 15.99
C ASP A 105 0.70 8.50 14.97
N VAL A 106 0.98 8.82 13.71
CA VAL A 106 1.27 7.81 12.68
C VAL A 106 2.61 7.13 12.91
N ILE A 107 3.63 7.88 13.35
CA ILE A 107 4.94 7.33 13.74
C ILE A 107 4.79 6.42 14.96
N GLU A 108 4.02 6.85 15.95
CA GLU A 108 3.73 6.08 17.16
C GLU A 108 3.03 4.76 16.82
N HIS A 109 1.94 4.79 16.04
CA HIS A 109 1.24 3.58 15.61
C HIS A 109 2.13 2.67 14.76
N ARG A 110 2.98 3.24 13.89
CA ARG A 110 3.97 2.46 13.12
C ARG A 110 4.97 1.77 14.05
N ASN A 111 5.48 2.47 15.05
CA ASN A 111 6.41 1.89 16.03
C ASN A 111 5.70 0.81 16.84
N THR A 112 4.46 1.02 17.30
CA THR A 112 3.64 0.00 17.97
C THR A 112 3.45 -1.25 17.10
N ILE A 113 3.21 -1.08 15.79
CA ILE A 113 3.12 -2.20 14.85
C ILE A 113 4.47 -2.92 14.72
N VAL A 114 5.57 -2.19 14.58
CA VAL A 114 6.93 -2.79 14.50
C VAL A 114 7.28 -3.52 15.80
N ASP A 115 7.01 -2.93 16.95
CA ASP A 115 7.26 -3.53 18.26
C ASP A 115 6.40 -4.77 18.45
N SER A 116 5.13 -4.74 18.02
CA SER A 116 4.26 -5.93 18.03
C SER A 116 4.70 -7.02 17.05
N PHE A 117 5.40 -6.64 15.97
CA PHE A 117 6.01 -7.59 15.04
C PHE A 117 7.19 -8.29 15.69
N LEU A 118 8.04 -7.53 16.38
CA LEU A 118 9.21 -8.04 17.10
C LEU A 118 8.82 -8.84 18.35
N SER A 119 7.72 -8.49 19.01
CA SER A 119 7.21 -9.18 20.20
C SER A 119 6.25 -10.34 19.90
N ARG A 120 5.99 -10.65 18.62
CA ARG A 120 5.03 -11.67 18.15
C ARG A 120 3.56 -11.40 18.53
N GLU A 121 3.20 -10.18 18.91
CA GLU A 121 1.82 -9.77 19.27
C GLU A 121 0.95 -9.32 18.08
N LEU A 122 1.48 -9.33 16.85
CA LEU A 122 0.74 -8.96 15.62
C LEU A 122 -0.70 -9.48 15.51
N PRO A 123 -1.01 -10.74 15.87
CA PRO A 123 -2.37 -11.26 15.73
C PRO A 123 -3.38 -10.54 16.62
N LEU A 124 -2.92 -9.78 17.62
CA LEU A 124 -3.75 -9.08 18.60
C LEU A 124 -4.05 -7.63 18.21
N LEU A 125 -3.30 -7.04 17.27
CA LEU A 125 -3.48 -5.65 16.84
C LEU A 125 -4.91 -5.32 16.39
N PRO A 126 -5.61 -6.18 15.60
CA PRO A 126 -6.99 -5.90 15.18
C PRO A 126 -8.00 -5.82 16.33
N PHE A 127 -7.63 -6.29 17.52
CA PHE A 127 -8.49 -6.31 18.71
C PHE A 127 -8.18 -5.19 19.69
N LYS A 128 -7.11 -4.42 19.49
CA LYS A 128 -6.80 -3.24 20.32
C LYS A 128 -7.68 -2.07 19.89
N LYS A 129 -8.29 -1.39 20.86
CA LYS A 129 -9.25 -0.28 20.64
C LYS A 129 -8.68 0.85 19.79
N GLU A 130 -7.38 1.09 19.90
CA GLU A 130 -6.65 2.10 19.10
C GLU A 130 -6.67 1.80 17.58
N PHE A 131 -6.96 0.55 17.19
CA PHE A 131 -6.99 0.13 15.79
C PHE A 131 -8.38 -0.27 15.27
N GLU A 132 -9.47 0.03 16.00
CA GLU A 132 -10.84 -0.42 15.71
C GLU A 132 -11.38 -0.04 14.30
N ASN A 133 -10.74 0.95 13.64
CA ASN A 133 -11.11 1.39 12.28
C ASN A 133 -9.97 1.26 11.25
N HIS A 134 -8.90 0.53 11.58
CA HIS A 134 -7.78 0.32 10.69
C HIS A 134 -7.95 -0.99 9.90
N LYS A 135 -7.69 -0.92 8.59
CA LYS A 135 -7.70 -2.12 7.74
C LYS A 135 -6.33 -2.78 7.82
N PHE A 136 -6.28 -4.01 8.34
CA PHE A 136 -5.07 -4.82 8.38
C PHE A 136 -5.03 -5.76 7.18
N GLU A 137 -3.93 -5.71 6.43
CA GLU A 137 -3.67 -6.61 5.32
C GLU A 137 -2.36 -7.36 5.62
N VAL A 138 -2.42 -8.69 5.67
CA VAL A 138 -1.25 -9.53 5.90
C VAL A 138 -0.73 -10.01 4.54
N LEU A 139 0.50 -9.60 4.21
CA LEU A 139 1.23 -10.08 3.05
C LEU A 139 1.92 -11.39 3.43
N VAL A 140 1.36 -12.51 2.96
CA VAL A 140 2.02 -13.82 3.08
C VAL A 140 2.80 -14.05 1.80
N ASP A 141 4.12 -14.01 1.91
CA ASP A 141 5.03 -14.32 0.80
C ASP A 141 5.30 -15.82 0.80
N ASN A 142 4.93 -16.51 -0.28
CA ASN A 142 5.32 -17.89 -0.48
C ASN A 142 6.72 -17.92 -1.08
N ALA A 143 7.72 -18.15 -0.23
CA ALA A 143 9.14 -18.20 -0.61
C ALA A 143 9.45 -19.21 -1.72
N THR A 144 8.61 -20.24 -1.91
CA THR A 144 8.83 -21.31 -2.90
C THR A 144 8.31 -20.92 -4.29
N THR A 145 7.23 -20.15 -4.36
CA THR A 145 6.57 -19.80 -5.64
C THR A 145 6.72 -18.33 -6.02
N HIS A 146 7.34 -17.50 -5.17
CA HIS A 146 7.42 -16.04 -5.31
C HIS A 146 6.05 -15.39 -5.62
N THR A 147 4.98 -15.98 -5.10
CA THR A 147 3.62 -15.46 -5.27
C THR A 147 3.11 -14.97 -3.92
N THR A 148 2.87 -13.68 -3.85
CA THR A 148 2.25 -13.05 -2.67
C THR A 148 0.73 -13.10 -2.84
N LYS A 149 0.05 -13.83 -1.95
CA LYS A 149 -1.42 -13.78 -1.86
C LYS A 149 -1.80 -13.01 -0.61
N LEU A 150 -2.65 -12.00 -0.79
CA LEU A 150 -3.19 -11.20 0.29
C LEU A 150 -4.36 -11.97 0.91
N TYR A 151 -4.28 -12.26 2.20
CA TYR A 151 -5.38 -12.87 2.95
C TYR A 151 -5.86 -11.89 4.01
N SER A 152 -7.17 -11.67 4.09
CA SER A 152 -7.75 -10.90 5.17
C SER A 152 -7.81 -11.76 6.42
N VAL A 153 -7.50 -11.19 7.59
CA VAL A 153 -7.73 -11.89 8.88
C VAL A 153 -9.20 -12.26 9.04
N HIS A 154 -10.11 -11.50 8.42
CA HIS A 154 -11.55 -11.79 8.41
C HIS A 154 -11.93 -13.02 7.58
N ASP A 155 -11.02 -13.52 6.73
CA ASP A 155 -11.23 -14.77 5.99
C ASP A 155 -11.05 -15.99 6.89
N PHE A 156 -10.41 -15.81 8.04
CA PHE A 156 -10.27 -16.84 9.08
C PHE A 156 -11.44 -16.77 10.06
N ARG A 157 -11.94 -17.94 10.45
CA ARG A 157 -12.96 -18.02 11.51
C ARG A 157 -12.32 -17.81 12.88
N LYS A 158 -13.01 -17.08 13.76
CA LYS A 158 -12.61 -16.93 15.16
C LYS A 158 -12.57 -18.28 15.90
N GLY A 159 -13.58 -19.12 15.67
CA GLY A 159 -13.69 -20.49 16.20
C GLY A 159 -13.41 -21.55 15.15
N GLU A 160 -13.41 -22.81 15.58
CA GLU A 160 -13.22 -23.98 14.71
C GLU A 160 -14.34 -24.09 13.66
N GLY A 161 -14.04 -24.69 12.50
CA GLY A 161 -15.02 -24.85 11.42
C GLY A 161 -14.47 -25.65 10.24
N PHE A 162 -15.07 -25.52 9.06
CA PHE A 162 -14.66 -26.28 7.85
C PHE A 162 -13.98 -25.42 6.77
N ARG A 163 -13.79 -24.13 7.02
CA ARG A 163 -13.29 -23.20 6.00
C ARG A 163 -12.10 -22.42 6.55
N CYS A 164 -10.92 -22.72 6.03
CA CYS A 164 -9.72 -21.92 6.19
C CYS A 164 -9.23 -21.47 4.81
N PRO A 165 -8.77 -20.23 4.63
CA PRO A 165 -8.27 -19.75 3.34
C PRO A 165 -6.90 -20.36 2.95
N ILE A 166 -6.19 -20.97 3.90
CA ILE A 166 -4.87 -21.58 3.72
C ILE A 166 -4.76 -22.88 4.51
N ASP A 167 -3.90 -23.79 4.05
CA ASP A 167 -3.71 -25.10 4.70
C ASP A 167 -2.64 -25.06 5.80
N PHE A 168 -1.60 -24.24 5.61
CA PHE A 168 -0.46 -24.14 6.51
C PHE A 168 -0.01 -22.68 6.69
N ILE A 169 0.51 -22.39 7.87
CA ILE A 169 1.25 -21.16 8.19
C ILE A 169 2.71 -21.55 8.31
N GLU A 170 3.59 -20.87 7.57
CA GLU A 170 5.03 -21.12 7.57
C GLU A 170 5.76 -19.85 8.03
N TRP A 171 6.76 -20.00 8.90
CA TRP A 171 7.59 -18.89 9.39
C TRP A 171 9.01 -19.38 9.71
N GLN A 172 9.94 -18.46 9.98
CA GLN A 172 11.26 -18.78 10.52
C GLN A 172 11.32 -18.36 11.99
N ASP A 173 11.88 -19.21 12.84
CA ASP A 173 12.15 -18.84 14.24
C ASP A 173 13.42 -17.99 14.40
N GLU A 174 13.80 -17.69 15.64
CA GLU A 174 14.96 -16.87 15.98
C GLU A 174 16.30 -17.48 15.55
N ASN A 175 16.33 -18.78 15.24
CA ASN A 175 17.50 -19.51 14.76
C ASN A 175 17.44 -19.78 13.24
N GLU A 176 16.59 -19.02 12.53
CA GLU A 176 16.32 -19.18 11.09
C GLU A 176 15.80 -20.57 10.70
N GLN A 177 15.32 -21.37 11.68
CA GLN A 177 14.79 -22.69 11.38
C GLN A 177 13.35 -22.57 10.85
N PRO A 178 13.03 -23.27 9.75
CA PRO A 178 11.69 -23.24 9.18
C PRO A 178 10.70 -23.93 10.11
N GLN A 179 9.62 -23.23 10.41
CA GLN A 179 8.50 -23.70 11.21
C GLN A 179 7.25 -23.77 10.35
N ARG A 180 6.39 -24.74 10.65
CA ARG A 180 5.15 -24.98 9.89
C ARG A 180 4.03 -25.42 10.82
N LEU A 181 2.89 -24.75 10.71
CA LEU A 181 1.68 -25.03 11.48
C LEU A 181 0.52 -25.37 10.55
N SER A 182 -0.11 -26.53 10.76
CA SER A 182 -1.34 -26.90 10.06
C SER A 182 -2.52 -26.07 10.54
N CYS A 183 -3.26 -25.48 9.61
CA CYS A 183 -4.53 -24.80 9.87
C CYS A 183 -5.70 -25.77 10.07
N TYR A 184 -5.49 -27.06 9.92
CA TYR A 184 -6.48 -28.11 10.10
C TYR A 184 -6.06 -29.07 11.21
N TYR A 185 -7.04 -29.62 11.93
CA TYR A 185 -6.80 -30.78 12.77
C TYR A 185 -6.45 -32.00 11.91
N ASP A 186 -5.75 -32.96 12.51
CA ASP A 186 -5.59 -34.27 11.89
C ASP A 186 -6.97 -34.90 11.62
N GLN A 187 -7.11 -35.72 10.58
CA GLN A 187 -8.39 -36.35 10.22
C GLN A 187 -8.97 -37.17 11.38
N ASN A 188 -8.11 -37.72 12.23
CA ASN A 188 -8.48 -38.47 13.43
C ASN A 188 -8.97 -37.58 14.58
N ILE A 189 -8.78 -36.27 14.51
CA ILE A 189 -9.13 -35.29 15.53
C ILE A 189 -10.12 -34.30 14.94
N LYS A 190 -11.37 -34.30 15.43
CA LYS A 190 -12.42 -33.38 14.93
C LYS A 190 -12.65 -33.42 13.41
N GLY A 191 -12.39 -34.56 12.76
CA GLY A 191 -12.76 -34.83 11.37
C GLY A 191 -12.11 -33.89 10.35
N GLY A 192 -10.89 -33.41 10.60
CA GLY A 192 -10.21 -32.49 9.68
C GLY A 192 -10.82 -31.08 9.64
N CYS A 193 -11.49 -30.65 10.69
CA CYS A 193 -11.94 -29.26 10.81
C CYS A 193 -10.74 -28.29 10.78
N SER A 194 -10.94 -27.12 10.18
CA SER A 194 -10.06 -25.96 10.33
C SER A 194 -10.02 -25.50 11.79
N LYS A 195 -8.82 -25.22 12.27
CA LYS A 195 -8.54 -24.54 13.52
C LYS A 195 -8.98 -23.09 13.38
N GLY A 196 -9.73 -22.60 14.37
CA GLY A 196 -10.05 -21.17 14.46
C GLY A 196 -8.84 -20.37 14.90
N LEU A 197 -8.88 -19.04 14.73
CA LEU A 197 -7.83 -18.12 15.14
C LEU A 197 -7.42 -18.31 16.62
N LEU A 198 -8.39 -18.59 17.51
CA LEU A 198 -8.10 -18.80 18.93
C LEU A 198 -7.22 -20.04 19.19
N VAL A 199 -7.43 -21.11 18.42
CA VAL A 199 -6.65 -22.35 18.56
C VAL A 199 -5.25 -22.14 17.98
N LEU A 200 -5.18 -21.49 16.81
CA LEU A 200 -3.91 -21.18 16.16
C LEU A 200 -3.04 -20.25 17.02
N ALA A 201 -3.62 -19.22 17.62
CA ALA A 201 -2.92 -18.32 18.55
C ALA A 201 -2.32 -19.10 19.73
N LYS A 202 -3.10 -20.00 20.34
CA LYS A 202 -2.64 -20.84 21.44
C LYS A 202 -1.50 -21.78 21.04
N GLU A 203 -1.57 -22.41 19.87
CA GLU A 203 -0.51 -23.28 19.35
C GLU A 203 0.77 -22.51 18.99
N LEU A 204 0.64 -21.23 18.62
CA LEU A 204 1.77 -20.32 18.43
C LEU A 204 2.33 -19.75 19.74
N GLY A 205 1.80 -20.17 20.90
CA GLY A 205 2.24 -19.69 22.21
C GLY A 205 1.76 -18.28 22.56
N LEU A 206 0.73 -17.78 21.88
CA LEU A 206 0.12 -16.48 22.14
C LEU A 206 -1.04 -16.69 23.12
N ASN A 207 -0.88 -16.18 24.35
CA ASN A 207 -1.91 -16.22 25.40
C ASN A 207 -2.82 -14.99 25.34
#